data_AF-A0A7J4T7M9-F1
#
_entry.id   AF-A0A7J4T7M9-F1
#
_cell.length_a   1.000
_cell.length_b   1.000
_cell.length_c   1.000
_cell.angle_alpha   90.00
_cell.angle_beta   90.00
_cell.angle_gamma   90.00
#
_symmetry.space_group_name_H-M   'P 1'
#
loop_
_entity.id
_entity.type
_entity.pdbx_description
1 polymer ?
#
loop_
_entity_poly.entity_id
_entity_poly.type
_entity_poly.pdbx_seq_one_letter_code
_entity_poly.pdbx_strand_id
1 'polypeptide(L)'
;MSKKTQLLDALVDHVIERDGPNKDIYIFDNDLVKKLSNPIGFRNHNDATHIDTKETRSDRMVEEGFSIVHLGAKYANGKRQAARHALVRSEEVFHEFEPIVQAERIDYRPGPLDETNTSESNILSLIFNHAIINRLLYPHDLRALPS
;
A
#
# COMPACT_ATOMS: atom_id res chain seq x y z
N MET A 1 6.63 20.78 -7.73
CA MET A 1 5.57 20.01 -7.04
C MET A 1 5.18 18.81 -7.91
N SER A 2 5.18 17.58 -7.37
CA SER A 2 4.89 16.37 -8.15
C SER A 2 3.41 16.30 -8.54
N LYS A 3 3.07 15.60 -9.63
CA LYS A 3 1.66 15.38 -10.02
C LYS A 3 0.86 14.61 -8.97
N LYS A 4 1.52 13.69 -8.24
CA LYS A 4 0.91 12.94 -7.13
C LYS A 4 0.56 13.89 -5.98
N THR A 5 1.49 14.78 -5.62
CA THR A 5 1.29 15.82 -4.59
C THR A 5 0.11 16.73 -4.96
N GLN A 6 0.08 17.26 -6.19
CA GLN A 6 -1.02 18.11 -6.66
C GLN A 6 -2.38 17.40 -6.59
N LEU A 7 -2.43 16.11 -6.91
CA LEU A 7 -3.65 15.31 -6.82
C LEU A 7 -4.09 15.10 -5.37
N LEU A 8 -3.15 14.86 -4.46
CA LEU A 8 -3.44 14.69 -3.04
C LEU A 8 -3.94 15.99 -2.41
N ASP A 9 -3.34 17.13 -2.74
CA ASP A 9 -3.82 18.45 -2.29
C ASP A 9 -5.23 18.73 -2.80
N ALA A 10 -5.46 18.53 -4.09
CA ALA A 10 -6.79 18.68 -4.70
C ALA A 10 -7.83 17.73 -4.08
N LEU A 11 -7.42 16.51 -3.69
CA LEU A 11 -8.29 15.56 -3.01
C LEU A 11 -8.67 16.04 -1.62
N VAL A 12 -7.71 16.53 -0.83
CA VAL A 12 -7.93 17.06 0.53
C VAL A 12 -8.90 18.24 0.48
N ASP A 13 -8.64 19.22 -0.38
CA ASP A 13 -9.49 20.40 -0.53
C ASP A 13 -10.90 20.02 -0.96
N HIS A 14 -11.04 19.08 -1.92
CA HIS A 14 -12.33 18.64 -2.40
C HIS A 14 -13.16 17.92 -1.32
N VAL A 15 -12.56 17.05 -0.51
CA VAL A 15 -13.34 16.35 0.54
C VAL A 15 -13.74 17.30 1.68
N ILE A 16 -12.90 18.28 2.01
CA ILE A 16 -13.23 19.32 3.00
C ILE A 16 -14.38 20.19 2.49
N GLU A 17 -14.32 20.63 1.23
CA GLU A 17 -15.39 21.42 0.61
C GLU A 17 -16.71 20.64 0.55
N ARG A 18 -16.66 19.36 0.16
CA ARG A 18 -17.83 18.50 0.01
C ARG A 18 -18.51 18.17 1.34
N ASP A 19 -17.73 17.79 2.35
CA ASP A 19 -18.26 17.24 3.61
C ASP A 19 -18.30 18.27 4.75
N GLY A 20 -17.68 19.43 4.58
CA GLY A 20 -17.51 20.46 5.60
C GLY A 20 -16.18 20.33 6.37
N PRO A 21 -15.67 21.44 6.92
CA PRO A 21 -14.38 21.46 7.62
C PRO A 21 -14.43 20.75 8.98
N ASN A 22 -13.25 20.53 9.58
CA ASN A 22 -13.07 20.05 10.96
C ASN A 22 -13.67 18.68 11.28
N LYS A 23 -13.72 17.75 10.30
CA LYS A 23 -14.01 16.34 10.60
C LYS A 23 -12.71 15.59 10.82
N ASP A 24 -12.79 14.54 11.64
CA ASP A 24 -11.67 13.63 11.87
C ASP A 24 -11.50 12.62 10.72
N ILE A 25 -12.59 12.30 10.01
CA ILE A 25 -12.62 11.28 8.96
C ILE A 25 -13.39 11.78 7.74
N TYR A 26 -12.75 11.70 6.57
CA TYR A 26 -13.35 11.96 5.26
C TYR A 26 -13.26 10.70 4.38
N ILE A 27 -14.39 10.21 3.87
CA ILE A 27 -14.41 8.97 3.08
C ILE A 27 -14.53 9.28 1.59
N PHE A 28 -13.71 8.64 0.78
CA PHE A 28 -13.73 8.75 -0.67
C PHE A 28 -13.50 7.40 -1.35
N ASP A 29 -13.61 7.36 -2.68
CA ASP A 29 -13.41 6.17 -3.49
C ASP A 29 -12.49 6.44 -4.69
N ASN A 30 -12.06 5.37 -5.36
CA ASN A 30 -11.17 5.49 -6.52
C ASN A 30 -11.80 6.22 -7.70
N ASP A 31 -13.13 6.25 -7.81
CA ASP A 31 -13.80 6.98 -8.88
C ASP A 31 -13.65 8.49 -8.67
N LEU A 32 -13.69 8.97 -7.42
CA LEU A 32 -13.36 10.36 -7.10
C LEU A 32 -11.89 10.68 -7.43
N VAL A 33 -10.95 9.84 -7.00
CA VAL A 33 -9.52 10.06 -7.27
C VAL A 33 -9.26 10.12 -8.78
N LYS A 34 -9.90 9.25 -9.56
CA LYS A 34 -9.82 9.24 -11.02
C LYS A 34 -10.39 10.51 -11.66
N LYS A 35 -11.50 11.05 -11.13
CA LYS A 35 -12.07 12.31 -11.62
C LYS A 35 -11.10 13.48 -11.42
N LEU A 36 -10.47 13.57 -10.24
CA LEU A 36 -9.52 14.61 -9.90
C LEU A 36 -8.16 14.44 -10.62
N SER A 37 -7.76 13.21 -10.93
CA SER A 37 -6.48 12.94 -11.60
C SER A 37 -6.46 13.34 -13.08
N ASN A 38 -7.62 13.30 -13.75
CA ASN A 38 -7.76 13.62 -15.18
C ASN A 38 -7.27 15.04 -15.54
N PRO A 39 -7.74 16.13 -14.89
CA PRO A 39 -7.27 17.48 -15.20
C PRO A 39 -5.78 17.69 -14.87
N ILE A 40 -5.24 16.97 -13.88
CA ILE A 40 -3.83 17.04 -13.46
C ILE A 40 -2.91 16.22 -14.41
N GLY A 41 -3.49 15.34 -15.21
CA GLY A 41 -2.75 14.45 -16.10
C GLY A 41 -1.91 13.42 -15.35
N PHE A 42 -2.38 12.97 -14.17
CA PHE A 42 -1.81 11.87 -13.41
C PHE A 42 -2.50 10.57 -13.82
N ARG A 43 -1.77 9.67 -14.49
CA ARG A 43 -2.35 8.45 -15.09
C ARG A 43 -2.56 7.33 -14.08
N ASN A 44 -1.70 7.22 -13.07
CA ASN A 44 -1.72 6.11 -12.11
C ASN A 44 -2.58 6.43 -10.87
N HIS A 45 -3.84 6.82 -11.07
CA HIS A 45 -4.73 7.33 -10.01
C HIS A 45 -4.85 6.42 -8.77
N ASN A 46 -4.83 5.09 -8.93
CA ASN A 46 -4.92 4.16 -7.79
C ASN A 46 -3.65 4.14 -6.91
N ASP A 47 -2.52 4.56 -7.45
CA ASP A 47 -1.24 4.67 -6.73
C ASP A 47 -1.10 5.99 -5.96
N ALA A 48 -1.97 6.96 -6.26
CA ALA A 48 -1.98 8.24 -5.55
C ALA A 48 -2.23 8.07 -4.05
N THR A 49 -3.08 7.10 -3.69
CA THR A 49 -3.50 6.84 -2.31
C THR A 49 -2.57 5.90 -1.53
N HIS A 50 -1.54 5.35 -2.18
CA HIS A 50 -0.51 4.55 -1.52
C HIS A 50 0.56 5.49 -0.96
N ILE A 51 0.59 5.63 0.36
CA ILE A 51 1.51 6.50 1.11
C ILE A 51 2.13 5.63 2.20
N ASP A 52 3.35 5.17 1.97
CA ASP A 52 4.02 4.22 2.87
C ASP A 52 4.81 4.91 3.97
N THR A 53 5.16 6.19 3.77
CA THR A 53 5.99 6.96 4.71
C THR A 53 5.45 8.37 4.93
N LYS A 54 5.66 8.92 6.14
CA LYS A 54 5.17 10.25 6.54
C LYS A 54 5.71 11.37 5.65
N GLU A 55 6.87 11.18 5.04
CA GLU A 55 7.57 12.13 4.16
C GLU A 55 6.92 12.23 2.77
N THR A 56 6.11 11.24 2.37
CA THR A 56 5.49 11.21 1.02
C THR A 56 4.11 11.88 0.95
N ARG A 57 3.66 12.47 2.06
CA ARG A 57 2.42 13.24 2.13
C ARG A 57 2.52 14.56 1.37
N SER A 58 1.37 15.08 0.96
CA SER A 58 1.28 16.39 0.33
C SER A 58 1.21 17.51 1.36
N ASP A 59 1.47 18.74 0.94
CA ASP A 59 1.53 19.90 1.85
C ASP A 59 0.19 20.09 2.58
N ARG A 60 -0.94 19.96 1.87
CA ARG A 60 -2.28 20.06 2.49
C ARG A 60 -2.56 18.91 3.47
N MET A 61 -2.04 17.72 3.21
CA MET A 61 -2.16 16.60 4.17
C MET A 61 -1.38 16.87 5.45
N VAL A 62 -0.18 17.45 5.34
CA VAL A 62 0.65 17.80 6.50
C VAL A 62 -0.01 18.94 7.30
N GLU A 63 -0.51 19.96 6.63
CA GLU A 63 -1.21 21.09 7.26
C GLU A 63 -2.43 20.65 8.07
N GLU A 64 -3.20 19.70 7.52
CA GLU A 64 -4.40 19.17 8.17
C GLU A 64 -4.12 17.98 9.10
N GLY A 65 -2.88 17.49 9.19
CA GLY A 65 -2.55 16.29 9.97
C GLY A 65 -3.27 15.03 9.48
N PHE A 66 -3.46 14.89 8.17
CA PHE A 66 -4.13 13.76 7.56
C PHE A 66 -3.17 12.63 7.15
N SER A 67 -3.69 11.42 7.29
CA SER A 67 -3.15 10.18 6.74
C SER A 67 -4.22 9.44 5.94
N ILE A 68 -3.83 8.62 4.96
CA ILE A 68 -4.78 7.84 4.15
C ILE A 68 -4.80 6.39 4.64
N VAL A 69 -6.00 5.83 4.82
CA VAL A 69 -6.22 4.41 5.13
C VAL A 69 -7.11 3.76 4.07
N HIS A 70 -6.82 2.51 3.73
CA HIS A 70 -7.61 1.73 2.79
C HIS A 70 -8.77 1.02 3.50
N LEU A 71 -10.01 1.29 3.10
CA LEU A 71 -11.22 0.69 3.68
C LEU A 71 -11.71 -0.55 2.90
N GLY A 72 -11.03 -0.90 1.81
CA GLY A 72 -11.40 -2.02 0.94
C GLY A 72 -12.52 -1.70 -0.04
N ALA A 73 -12.92 -2.71 -0.81
CA ALA A 73 -14.03 -2.63 -1.76
C ALA A 73 -15.22 -3.42 -1.24
N LYS A 74 -16.44 -2.87 -1.42
CA LYS A 74 -17.67 -3.61 -1.14
C LYS A 74 -18.11 -4.40 -2.36
N TYR A 75 -18.83 -5.49 -2.14
CA TYR A 75 -19.53 -6.22 -3.20
C TYR A 75 -21.01 -5.87 -3.13
N ALA A 76 -21.61 -5.54 -4.27
CA ALA A 76 -23.05 -5.34 -4.41
C ALA A 76 -23.51 -6.06 -5.67
N ASN A 77 -24.58 -6.85 -5.57
CA ASN A 77 -25.13 -7.64 -6.68
C ASN A 77 -24.07 -8.48 -7.43
N GLY A 78 -23.16 -9.11 -6.68
CA GLY A 78 -22.08 -9.93 -7.25
C GLY A 78 -20.97 -9.15 -7.95
N LYS A 79 -21.00 -7.81 -7.94
CA LYS A 79 -19.99 -6.95 -8.57
C LYS A 79 -19.18 -6.18 -7.53
N ARG A 80 -17.86 -6.15 -7.72
CA ARG A 80 -16.93 -5.36 -6.91
C ARG A 80 -17.15 -3.88 -7.19
N GLN A 81 -17.43 -3.11 -6.16
CA GLN A 81 -17.54 -1.65 -6.20
C GLN A 81 -16.16 -1.00 -6.15
N ALA A 82 -16.09 0.31 -6.41
CA ALA A 82 -14.87 1.08 -6.24
C ALA A 82 -14.31 0.90 -4.82
N ALA A 83 -12.99 0.74 -4.72
CA ALA A 83 -12.33 0.67 -3.43
C ALA A 83 -12.46 2.01 -2.70
N ARG A 84 -12.77 1.94 -1.40
CA ARG A 84 -12.94 3.10 -0.53
C ARG A 84 -11.68 3.34 0.28
N HIS A 85 -11.47 4.60 0.59
CA HIS A 85 -10.36 5.10 1.37
C HIS A 85 -10.90 6.13 2.37
N ALA A 86 -10.15 6.38 3.44
CA ALA A 86 -10.42 7.49 4.33
C ALA A 86 -9.17 8.33 4.52
N LEU A 87 -9.36 9.65 4.52
CA LEU A 87 -8.44 10.58 5.17
C LEU A 87 -8.81 10.62 6.65
N VAL A 88 -7.84 10.33 7.51
CA VAL A 88 -7.99 10.29 8.96
C VAL A 88 -7.02 11.30 9.55
N ARG A 89 -7.50 12.15 10.48
CA ARG A 89 -6.67 13.13 11.18
C ARG A 89 -5.85 12.44 12.27
N SER A 90 -4.78 11.77 11.87
CA SER A 90 -3.87 11.07 12.77
C SER A 90 -2.52 10.82 12.12
N GLU A 91 -1.45 11.07 12.87
CA GLU A 91 -0.06 10.77 12.51
C GLU A 91 0.36 9.34 12.90
N GLU A 92 -0.41 8.68 13.76
CA GLU A 92 -0.09 7.35 14.32
C GLU A 92 -0.24 6.20 13.30
N VAL A 93 -0.59 6.52 12.05
CA VAL A 93 -0.72 5.55 10.96
C VAL A 93 0.66 5.10 10.45
N PHE A 94 1.69 5.94 10.63
CA PHE A 94 3.06 5.62 10.24
C PHE A 94 3.82 5.02 11.41
N HIS A 95 4.50 3.89 11.17
CA HIS A 95 5.33 3.26 12.18
C HIS A 95 6.67 3.99 12.27
N GLU A 96 7.07 4.36 13.47
CA GLU A 96 8.45 4.75 13.75
C GLU A 96 9.23 3.49 14.09
N PHE A 97 10.11 3.09 13.18
CA PHE A 97 11.02 1.98 13.43
C PHE A 97 12.13 2.41 14.38
N GLU A 98 12.56 1.47 15.22
CA GLU A 98 13.72 1.68 16.07
C GLU A 98 14.99 1.91 15.24
N PRO A 99 15.94 2.75 15.70
CA PRO A 99 17.22 2.91 15.04
C PRO A 99 17.94 1.56 14.96
N ILE A 100 18.56 1.28 13.81
CA ILE A 100 19.38 0.08 13.64
C ILE A 100 20.61 0.22 14.55
N VAL A 101 20.63 -0.51 15.67
CA VAL A 101 21.72 -0.45 16.67
C VAL A 101 22.93 -1.28 16.24
N GLN A 102 22.69 -2.38 15.55
CA GLN A 102 23.71 -3.31 15.08
C GLN A 102 23.36 -3.77 13.67
N ALA A 103 24.30 -3.59 12.75
CA ALA A 103 24.20 -4.10 11.38
C ALA A 103 25.31 -5.13 11.19
N GLU A 104 24.93 -6.39 11.00
CA GLU A 104 25.87 -7.44 10.64
C GLU A 104 25.85 -7.64 9.13
N ARG A 105 27.05 -7.63 8.52
CA ARG A 105 27.18 -7.98 7.12
C ARG A 105 27.20 -9.49 7.00
N ILE A 106 26.09 -10.05 6.54
CA ILE A 106 26.04 -11.46 6.15
C ILE A 106 26.68 -11.56 4.76
N ASP A 107 27.74 -12.35 4.63
CA ASP A 107 28.30 -12.72 3.31
C ASP A 107 27.33 -13.70 2.63
N TYR A 108 26.27 -13.13 2.08
CA TYR A 108 25.26 -13.83 1.32
C TYR A 108 25.79 -14.12 -0.08
N ARG A 109 25.76 -15.39 -0.48
CA ARG A 109 25.98 -15.78 -1.89
C ARG A 109 24.61 -16.02 -2.51
N PRO A 110 24.08 -15.08 -3.31
CA PRO A 110 22.80 -15.26 -3.95
C PRO A 110 22.83 -16.52 -4.83
N GLY A 111 21.85 -17.39 -4.62
CA GLY A 111 21.57 -18.52 -5.48
C GLY A 111 20.97 -18.04 -6.81
N PRO A 112 20.80 -18.94 -7.79
CA PRO A 112 20.33 -18.60 -9.14
C PRO A 112 18.93 -17.95 -9.20
N LEU A 113 18.19 -17.93 -8.11
CA LEU A 113 16.83 -17.39 -8.00
C LEU A 113 16.76 -16.10 -7.17
N ASP A 114 17.84 -15.75 -6.48
CA ASP A 114 17.87 -14.53 -5.66
C ASP A 114 17.95 -13.28 -6.52
N GLU A 115 17.46 -12.16 -5.97
CA GLU A 115 17.37 -10.84 -6.62
C GLU A 115 16.47 -10.78 -7.87
N THR A 116 15.80 -11.87 -8.24
CA THR A 116 14.81 -11.85 -9.33
C THR A 116 13.51 -11.13 -8.96
N ASN A 117 13.27 -10.80 -7.68
CA ASN A 117 12.01 -10.23 -7.21
C ASN A 117 12.13 -9.34 -5.97
N THR A 118 11.36 -8.24 -5.94
CA THR A 118 11.34 -7.22 -4.88
C THR A 118 9.99 -7.09 -4.16
N SER A 119 8.97 -7.89 -4.50
CA SER A 119 7.64 -7.80 -3.85
C SER A 119 7.33 -8.99 -2.93
N GLU A 120 6.71 -8.68 -1.79
CA GLU A 120 6.30 -9.65 -0.76
C GLU A 120 5.34 -10.71 -1.31
N SER A 121 4.35 -10.28 -2.10
CA SER A 121 3.37 -11.20 -2.71
C SER A 121 4.03 -12.22 -3.64
N ASN A 122 5.16 -11.87 -4.25
CA ASN A 122 5.89 -12.77 -5.13
C ASN A 122 6.75 -13.76 -4.33
N ILE A 123 7.38 -13.32 -3.24
CA ILE A 123 8.11 -14.22 -2.32
C ILE A 123 7.15 -15.28 -1.76
N LEU A 124 5.95 -14.88 -1.34
CA LEU A 124 4.92 -15.81 -0.86
C LEU A 124 4.46 -16.77 -1.95
N SER A 125 4.29 -16.28 -3.18
CA SER A 125 3.93 -17.11 -4.34
C SER A 125 5.03 -18.12 -4.70
N LEU A 126 6.31 -17.71 -4.64
CA LEU A 126 7.45 -18.59 -4.90
C LEU A 126 7.53 -19.69 -3.86
N ILE A 127 7.39 -19.37 -2.57
CA ILE A 127 7.36 -20.36 -1.48
C ILE A 127 6.19 -21.35 -1.67
N PHE A 128 4.99 -20.85 -1.98
CA PHE A 128 3.83 -21.71 -2.23
C PHE A 128 4.03 -22.64 -3.43
N ASN A 129 4.51 -22.10 -4.55
CA ASN A 129 4.76 -22.89 -5.76
C ASN A 129 5.87 -23.92 -5.54
N HIS A 130 6.92 -23.56 -4.82
CA HIS A 130 8.00 -24.49 -4.46
C HIS A 130 7.45 -25.60 -3.55
N ALA A 131 6.61 -25.29 -2.56
CA ALA A 131 5.97 -26.29 -1.71
C ALA A 131 5.08 -27.27 -2.51
N ILE A 132 4.34 -26.77 -3.51
CA ILE A 132 3.54 -27.61 -4.42
C ILE A 132 4.44 -28.52 -5.26
N ILE A 133 5.49 -27.98 -5.86
CA ILE A 133 6.45 -28.74 -6.69
C ILE A 133 7.12 -29.83 -5.85
N ASN A 134 7.57 -29.51 -4.64
CA ASN A 134 8.17 -30.48 -3.74
C ASN A 134 7.18 -31.60 -3.36
N ARG A 135 5.92 -31.26 -3.08
CA ARG A 135 4.89 -32.26 -2.78
C ARG A 135 4.56 -33.15 -3.97
N LEU A 136 4.69 -32.63 -5.20
CA LEU A 136 4.44 -33.38 -6.43
C LEU A 136 5.61 -34.30 -6.80
N LEU A 137 6.84 -33.77 -6.78
CA LEU A 137 8.03 -34.47 -7.25
C LEU A 137 8.67 -35.34 -6.18
N TYR A 138 8.54 -34.96 -4.91
CA TYR A 138 9.18 -35.62 -3.76
C TYR A 138 8.16 -35.96 -2.65
N PRO A 139 7.05 -36.67 -2.97
CA PRO A 139 5.95 -36.90 -2.02
C PRO A 139 6.33 -37.72 -0.78
N HIS A 140 7.50 -38.36 -0.79
CA HIS A 140 7.96 -39.25 0.28
C HIS A 140 9.27 -38.81 0.94
N ASP A 141 9.93 -37.78 0.42
CA ASP A 141 11.29 -37.38 0.80
C ASP A 141 11.34 -36.35 1.95
N LEU A 142 10.22 -35.71 2.25
CA LEU A 142 10.12 -34.66 3.28
C LEU A 142 9.64 -35.16 4.65
N ARG A 143 9.61 -36.48 4.90
CA ARG A 143 9.42 -36.98 6.27
C ARG A 143 10.74 -36.81 7.01
N ALA A 144 10.98 -35.62 7.56
CA ALA A 144 11.83 -35.51 8.73
C ALA A 144 11.15 -36.32 9.85
N LEU A 145 11.53 -37.59 9.98
CA LEU A 145 11.23 -38.34 11.19
C LEU A 145 12.11 -37.70 12.28
N PRO A 146 11.52 -37.17 13.37
CA PRO A 146 12.32 -36.78 14.51
C PRO A 146 13.07 -38.02 15.01
N SER A 147 14.39 -37.89 15.16
CA SER A 147 15.23 -38.85 15.87
C SER A 147 14.89 -38.88 17.35
#